data_AF-A0AAV4D739-F1
#
_entry.id   AF-A0AAV4D739-F1
#
_cell.length_a   1.000
_cell.length_b   1.000
_cell.length_c   1.000
_cell.angle_alpha   90.00
_cell.angle_beta   90.00
_cell.angle_gamma   90.00
#
_symmetry.space_group_name_H-M   'P 1'
#
loop_
_entity.id
_entity.type
_entity.pdbx_description
1 polymer ?
#
loop_
_entity_poly.entity_id
_entity_poly.type
_entity_poly.pdbx_seq_one_letter_code
_entity_poly.pdbx_strand_id
1 'polypeptide(L)'
;MLTLSQLDSWPRPCRNMYFPVVPEGSPSCGMSTVDFEPVTDGDTAPERAWPWFAYILTKKYNRRYLCGGTLLSAQWILTAAHCLNEKMGVLLGSVRKWHNYDTFQMKRKVQKQFGHRQYNKTGLNPYAFDIALLQLDSPVAFTPLIQPACLPPNLKENGFRFIDCYLTGYGFRRKGERMPIKNMQELKVSIRT
;
A
#
# COMPACT_ATOMS: atom_id res chain seq x y z
N MET A 1 11.09 -25.54 -9.12
CA MET A 1 11.94 -25.42 -7.91
C MET A 1 12.90 -24.25 -8.08
N LEU A 2 12.80 -23.23 -7.22
CA LEU A 2 13.84 -22.20 -7.16
C LEU A 2 14.92 -22.64 -6.18
N THR A 3 16.17 -22.62 -6.62
CA THR A 3 17.33 -22.95 -5.81
C THR A 3 17.72 -21.79 -4.89
N LEU A 4 18.20 -22.14 -3.70
CA LEU A 4 18.66 -21.22 -2.64
C LEU A 4 19.71 -20.19 -3.10
N SER A 5 20.35 -20.38 -4.25
CA SER A 5 21.40 -19.49 -4.78
C SER A 5 20.89 -18.17 -5.37
N GLN A 6 19.59 -18.00 -5.62
CA GLN A 6 19.02 -16.72 -6.11
C GLN A 6 18.64 -15.73 -4.99
N LEU A 7 18.69 -16.17 -3.73
CA LEU A 7 18.44 -15.33 -2.55
C LEU A 7 19.68 -14.55 -2.08
N ASP A 8 20.86 -14.86 -2.61
CA ASP A 8 22.15 -14.32 -2.15
C ASP A 8 22.56 -12.98 -2.78
N SER A 9 21.78 -12.47 -3.74
CA SER A 9 22.02 -11.16 -4.37
C SER A 9 21.27 -10.00 -3.70
N TRP A 10 20.44 -10.28 -2.69
CA TRP A 10 19.68 -9.26 -1.99
C TRP A 10 20.54 -8.48 -0.98
N PRO A 11 20.25 -7.19 -0.77
CA PRO A 11 20.74 -6.46 0.38
C PRO A 11 20.61 -7.24 1.68
N ARG A 12 21.70 -7.33 2.44
CA ARG A 12 21.70 -7.83 3.82
C ARG A 12 20.55 -7.26 4.72
N PRO A 13 20.00 -6.03 4.54
CA PRO A 13 18.82 -5.61 5.31
C PRO A 13 17.49 -6.31 4.96
N CYS A 14 17.38 -7.03 3.84
CA CYS A 14 16.15 -7.78 3.48
C CYS A 14 16.19 -9.26 3.92
N ARG A 15 17.38 -9.81 4.22
CA ARG A 15 17.55 -11.20 4.67
C ARG A 15 17.08 -11.43 6.10
N ASN A 16 17.02 -10.36 6.90
CA ASN A 16 16.53 -10.34 8.27
C ASN A 16 15.29 -9.43 8.43
N MET A 17 14.46 -9.30 7.39
CA MET A 17 13.05 -9.02 7.67
C MET A 17 12.48 -10.30 8.28
N TYR A 18 12.69 -10.48 9.58
CA TYR A 18 11.76 -11.26 10.37
C TYR A 18 10.43 -10.53 10.21
N PHE A 19 9.62 -10.97 9.25
CA PHE A 19 8.18 -10.85 9.41
C PHE A 19 7.93 -11.57 10.74
N PRO A 20 7.60 -10.84 11.83
CA PRO A 20 7.31 -11.52 13.08
C PRO A 20 6.29 -12.59 12.74
N VAL A 21 6.53 -13.81 13.22
CA VAL A 21 5.56 -14.90 13.15
C VAL A 21 4.23 -14.28 13.56
N VAL A 22 3.28 -14.28 12.61
CA VAL A 22 1.94 -13.73 12.75
C VAL A 22 1.39 -14.30 14.06
N PRO A 23 1.24 -13.50 15.15
CA PRO A 23 0.89 -14.04 16.46
C PRO A 23 -0.40 -14.84 16.36
N GLU A 24 -0.52 -15.98 17.07
CA GLU A 24 -1.81 -16.67 17.14
C GLU A 24 -2.89 -15.70 17.64
N GLY A 25 -3.98 -15.55 16.88
CA GLY A 25 -5.02 -14.54 17.13
C GLY A 25 -4.82 -13.19 16.42
N SER A 26 -3.78 -13.03 15.59
CA SER A 26 -3.71 -11.87 14.68
C SER A 26 -4.63 -12.06 13.46
N PRO A 27 -5.28 -10.99 12.98
CA PRO A 27 -6.29 -11.10 11.95
C PRO A 27 -5.70 -11.59 10.63
N SER A 28 -6.48 -12.40 9.92
CA SER A 28 -6.18 -12.86 8.58
C SER A 28 -6.03 -11.67 7.62
N CYS A 29 -5.03 -11.75 6.72
CA CYS A 29 -4.83 -10.73 5.70
C CYS A 29 -5.89 -10.84 4.59
N GLY A 30 -6.07 -9.76 3.82
CA GLY A 30 -6.88 -9.76 2.60
C GLY A 30 -8.40 -9.83 2.83
N MET A 31 -8.85 -9.72 4.07
CA MET A 31 -10.27 -9.69 4.40
C MET A 31 -10.82 -8.28 4.26
N SER A 32 -11.71 -8.07 3.29
CA SER A 32 -12.61 -6.93 3.31
C SER A 32 -13.59 -7.11 4.48
N THR A 33 -13.94 -6.03 5.17
CA THR A 33 -14.90 -6.08 6.30
C THR A 33 -16.33 -5.78 5.87
N VAL A 34 -16.55 -5.78 4.57
CA VAL A 34 -17.85 -5.59 3.93
C VAL A 34 -18.05 -6.67 2.87
N ASP A 35 -19.24 -7.27 2.90
CA ASP A 35 -19.72 -8.18 1.86
C ASP A 35 -20.25 -7.34 0.70
N PHE A 36 -19.57 -7.28 -0.45
CA PHE A 36 -20.10 -6.57 -1.61
C PHE A 36 -19.85 -7.28 -2.94
N GLU A 37 -20.84 -7.12 -3.81
CA GLU A 37 -20.66 -7.23 -5.26
C GLU A 37 -19.84 -6.03 -5.76
N PRO A 38 -18.73 -6.26 -6.47
CA PRO A 38 -17.85 -5.19 -6.90
C PRO A 38 -18.48 -4.28 -7.96
N VAL A 39 -18.35 -2.97 -7.80
CA VAL A 39 -18.94 -1.98 -8.72
C VAL A 39 -17.99 -1.70 -9.90
N THR A 40 -18.53 -1.65 -11.12
CA THR A 40 -17.76 -1.78 -12.36
C THR A 40 -17.20 -0.50 -12.98
N ASP A 41 -17.52 0.71 -12.48
CA ASP A 41 -17.27 1.96 -13.24
C ASP A 41 -16.57 3.11 -12.49
N GLY A 42 -15.78 2.84 -11.45
CA GLY A 42 -14.97 3.89 -10.82
C GLY A 42 -15.75 4.73 -9.80
N ASP A 43 -16.50 4.06 -8.92
CA ASP A 43 -17.40 4.67 -7.96
C ASP A 43 -16.79 4.87 -6.57
N THR A 44 -17.56 5.52 -5.69
CA THR A 44 -17.18 5.68 -4.29
C THR A 44 -17.10 4.32 -3.61
N ALA A 45 -15.90 3.96 -3.16
CA ALA A 45 -15.68 2.70 -2.46
C ALA A 45 -16.49 2.69 -1.16
N PRO A 46 -17.14 1.56 -0.82
CA PRO A 46 -17.84 1.42 0.44
C PRO A 46 -16.90 1.68 1.63
N GLU A 47 -17.45 2.24 2.71
CA GLU A 47 -16.69 2.42 3.92
C GLU A 47 -16.18 1.05 4.41
N ARG A 48 -14.87 0.95 4.66
CA ARG A 48 -14.16 -0.27 5.10
C ARG A 48 -13.91 -1.36 4.04
N ALA A 49 -14.19 -1.10 2.76
CA ALA A 49 -13.88 -2.05 1.67
C ALA A 49 -12.37 -2.34 1.53
N TRP A 50 -11.53 -1.33 1.80
CA TRP A 50 -10.07 -1.41 1.58
C TRP A 50 -9.29 -1.05 2.85
N PRO A 51 -9.38 -1.89 3.91
CA PRO A 51 -8.83 -1.59 5.24
C PRO A 51 -7.29 -1.57 5.29
N TRP A 52 -6.63 -2.03 4.23
CA TRP A 52 -5.17 -1.96 4.08
C TRP A 52 -4.68 -0.66 3.43
N PHE A 53 -5.56 0.22 2.95
CA PHE A 53 -5.13 1.45 2.29
C PHE A 53 -4.44 2.40 3.28
N ALA A 54 -3.21 2.78 2.96
CA ALA A 54 -2.40 3.69 3.74
C ALA A 54 -2.20 5.01 2.98
N TYR A 55 -2.54 6.12 3.62
CA TYR A 55 -2.15 7.43 3.13
C TYR A 55 -0.73 7.75 3.55
N ILE A 56 0.10 8.09 2.59
CA ILE A 56 1.48 8.48 2.81
C ILE A 56 1.60 9.98 2.53
N LEU A 57 1.80 10.74 3.60
CA LEU A 57 2.03 12.17 3.57
C LEU A 57 3.53 12.41 3.50
N THR A 58 4.01 12.98 2.40
CA THR A 58 5.43 13.30 2.23
C THR A 58 5.63 14.80 2.06
N LYS A 59 6.77 15.33 2.52
CA LYS A 59 7.11 16.74 2.37
C LYS A 59 8.43 16.89 1.62
N LYS A 60 8.42 17.63 0.50
CA LYS A 60 9.62 18.02 -0.28
C LYS A 60 9.60 19.52 -0.54
N TYR A 61 10.68 20.25 -0.25
CA TYR A 61 10.79 21.69 -0.54
C TYR A 61 9.56 22.50 -0.11
N ASN A 62 9.08 22.27 1.12
CA ASN A 62 7.84 22.86 1.66
C ASN A 62 6.53 22.53 0.94
N ARG A 63 6.54 21.67 -0.09
CA ARG A 63 5.34 21.13 -0.73
C ARG A 63 4.98 19.77 -0.12
N ARG A 64 3.70 19.56 0.14
CA ARG A 64 3.15 18.29 0.60
C ARG A 64 2.70 17.47 -0.61
N TYR A 65 3.09 16.21 -0.64
CA TYR A 65 2.66 15.24 -1.64
C TYR A 65 1.91 14.11 -0.93
N LEU A 66 1.02 13.48 -1.68
CA LEU A 66 0.24 12.36 -1.20
C LEU A 66 0.54 11.16 -2.08
N CYS A 67 0.95 10.08 -1.43
CA CYS A 67 1.06 8.75 -2.03
C CYS A 67 0.10 7.79 -1.37
N GLY A 68 -0.17 6.68 -2.06
CA GLY A 68 -0.83 5.51 -1.49
C GLY A 68 0.20 4.48 -1.02
N GLY A 69 -0.24 3.62 -0.12
CA GLY A 69 0.47 2.42 0.29
C GLY A 69 -0.50 1.35 0.77
N THR A 70 0.06 0.18 1.06
CA THR A 70 -0.68 -1.01 1.48
C THR A 70 -0.11 -1.52 2.79
N LEU A 71 -0.94 -1.66 3.82
CA LEU A 71 -0.57 -2.31 5.08
C LEU A 71 -0.33 -3.80 4.84
N LEU A 72 0.88 -4.29 5.11
CA LEU A 72 1.24 -5.71 5.00
C LEU A 72 1.18 -6.43 6.35
N SER A 73 1.41 -5.69 7.44
CA SER A 73 1.32 -6.18 8.82
C SER A 73 1.20 -4.98 9.76
N ALA A 74 1.13 -5.20 11.07
CA ALA A 74 0.98 -4.13 12.05
C ALA A 74 2.03 -3.01 11.96
N GLN A 75 3.20 -3.25 11.35
CA GLN A 75 4.28 -2.25 11.31
C GLN A 75 4.92 -2.06 9.92
N TRP A 76 4.37 -2.69 8.88
CA TRP A 76 4.97 -2.68 7.54
C TRP A 76 3.99 -2.16 6.48
N ILE A 77 4.42 -1.16 5.72
CA ILE A 77 3.69 -0.61 4.57
C ILE A 77 4.47 -0.89 3.29
N LEU A 78 3.79 -1.39 2.28
CA LEU A 78 4.25 -1.44 0.89
C LEU A 78 3.87 -0.15 0.16
N THR A 79 4.79 0.42 -0.61
CA THR A 79 4.54 1.60 -1.46
C THR A 79 5.49 1.62 -2.66
N ALA A 80 5.43 2.68 -3.45
CA ALA A 80 6.34 2.90 -4.56
C ALA A 80 7.65 3.56 -4.09
N ALA A 81 8.77 3.21 -4.73
CA ALA A 81 10.07 3.80 -4.42
C ALA A 81 10.12 5.31 -4.74
N HIS A 82 9.38 5.75 -5.77
CA HIS A 82 9.30 7.17 -6.12
C HIS A 82 8.60 8.02 -5.04
N CYS A 83 7.86 7.40 -4.11
CA CYS A 83 7.20 8.07 -3.00
C CYS A 83 8.14 8.38 -1.82
N LEU A 84 9.32 7.76 -1.75
CA LEU A 84 10.25 7.95 -0.65
C LEU A 84 10.74 9.40 -0.55
N ASN A 85 10.86 9.90 0.69
CA ASN A 85 11.22 11.28 0.97
C ASN A 85 11.78 11.45 2.38
N GLU A 86 12.38 12.61 2.67
CA GLU A 86 13.01 12.87 3.98
C GLU A 86 12.02 12.85 5.15
N LYS A 87 10.83 13.43 4.94
CA LYS A 87 9.78 13.51 5.96
C LYS A 87 8.53 12.83 5.46
N MET A 88 8.19 11.72 6.11
CA MET A 88 7.03 10.89 5.78
C MET A 88 6.20 10.61 7.03
N GLY A 89 4.89 10.67 6.87
CA GLY A 89 3.91 10.21 7.86
C GLY A 89 2.91 9.28 7.19
N VAL A 90 2.43 8.29 7.94
CA VAL A 90 1.43 7.33 7.50
C VAL A 90 0.14 7.57 8.26
N LEU A 91 -0.98 7.57 7.53
CA LEU A 91 -2.33 7.65 8.09
C LEU A 91 -3.13 6.43 7.60
N LEU A 92 -3.66 5.65 8.54
CA LEU A 92 -4.46 4.45 8.31
C LEU A 92 -5.87 4.63 8.87
N GLY A 93 -6.84 3.88 8.34
CA GLY A 93 -8.23 3.89 8.80
C GLY A 93 -8.99 5.19 8.52
N SER A 94 -8.54 5.95 7.52
CA SER A 94 -9.20 7.19 7.11
C SER A 94 -10.28 6.90 6.07
N VAL A 95 -11.51 7.33 6.36
CA VAL A 95 -12.64 7.15 5.43
C VAL A 95 -12.69 8.31 4.43
N ARG A 96 -12.32 9.51 4.87
CA ARG A 96 -12.34 10.74 4.08
C ARG A 96 -10.99 11.43 4.01
N LYS A 97 -10.62 11.87 2.81
CA LYS A 97 -9.40 12.63 2.56
C LYS A 97 -9.38 13.90 3.41
N TRP A 98 -8.31 14.09 4.20
CA TRP A 98 -8.07 15.29 5.03
C TRP A 98 -9.07 15.55 6.15
N HIS A 99 -9.90 14.58 6.54
CA HIS A 99 -10.79 14.73 7.67
C HIS A 99 -10.05 14.39 8.96
N ASN A 100 -9.60 15.40 9.71
CA ASN A 100 -8.80 15.24 10.93
C ASN A 100 -9.58 14.74 12.16
N TYR A 101 -10.89 14.47 12.01
CA TYR A 101 -11.81 14.15 13.11
C TYR A 101 -12.40 12.73 13.05
N ASP A 102 -11.93 11.86 12.15
CA ASP A 102 -12.31 10.45 12.27
C ASP A 102 -11.59 9.88 13.50
N THR A 103 -12.38 9.51 14.50
CA THR A 103 -11.91 8.90 15.76
C THR A 103 -11.17 7.57 15.57
N PHE A 104 -11.27 6.98 14.37
CA PHE A 104 -10.72 5.68 14.02
C PHE A 104 -9.37 5.73 13.29
N GLN A 105 -8.85 6.93 13.02
CA GLN A 105 -7.60 7.11 12.28
C GLN A 105 -6.36 6.84 13.14
N MET A 106 -5.39 6.10 12.59
CA MET A 106 -4.09 5.92 13.21
C MET A 106 -2.99 6.62 12.43
N LYS A 107 -2.31 7.55 13.09
CA LYS A 107 -1.12 8.25 12.58
C LYS A 107 0.14 7.55 13.08
N ARG A 108 1.08 7.29 12.17
CA ARG A 108 2.40 6.71 12.48
C ARG A 108 3.50 7.47 11.76
N LYS A 109 4.66 7.56 12.41
CA LYS A 109 5.88 8.06 11.75
C LYS A 109 6.54 6.90 11.02
N VAL A 110 7.34 7.22 10.01
CA VAL A 110 8.18 6.23 9.34
C VAL A 110 9.52 6.17 10.06
N GLN A 111 9.85 5.00 10.61
CA GLN A 111 11.14 4.76 11.27
C GLN A 111 12.24 4.45 10.26
N LYS A 112 11.95 3.60 9.28
CA LYS A 112 12.91 3.19 8.24
C LYS A 112 12.23 3.07 6.88
N GLN A 113 13.01 3.33 5.83
CA GLN A 113 12.59 3.26 4.44
C GLN A 113 13.50 2.32 3.68
N PHE A 114 12.94 1.44 2.86
CA PHE A 114 13.66 0.44 2.09
C PHE A 114 13.19 0.48 0.63
N GLY A 115 13.86 1.29 -0.20
CA GLY A 115 13.65 1.29 -1.64
C GLY A 115 14.36 0.12 -2.32
N HIS A 116 13.78 -0.41 -3.39
CA HIS A 116 14.45 -1.44 -4.19
C HIS A 116 15.78 -0.92 -4.75
N ARG A 117 16.86 -1.70 -4.62
CA ARG A 117 18.22 -1.26 -5.01
C ARG A 117 18.36 -0.88 -6.48
N GLN A 118 17.61 -1.55 -7.34
CA GLN A 118 17.64 -1.30 -8.79
C GLN A 118 16.73 -0.15 -9.22
N TYR A 119 15.95 0.44 -8.30
CA TYR A 119 15.14 1.61 -8.62
C TYR A 119 16.05 2.79 -8.95
N ASN A 120 15.88 3.36 -10.14
CA ASN A 120 16.61 4.55 -10.57
C ASN A 120 15.68 5.52 -11.28
N LYS A 121 15.25 6.57 -10.56
CA LYS A 121 14.35 7.60 -11.06
C LYS A 121 14.90 8.39 -12.25
N THR A 122 16.22 8.49 -12.39
CA THR A 122 16.89 9.23 -13.48
C THR A 122 17.49 8.29 -14.53
N GLY A 123 17.22 6.98 -14.44
CA GLY A 123 17.73 5.99 -15.37
C GLY A 123 16.91 5.88 -16.65
N LEU A 124 17.36 5.01 -17.56
CA LEU A 124 16.70 4.73 -18.84
C LEU A 124 15.29 4.12 -18.68
N ASN A 125 15.02 3.46 -17.54
CA ASN A 125 13.71 2.92 -17.21
C ASN A 125 13.26 3.39 -15.81
N PRO A 126 12.68 4.60 -15.71
CA PRO A 126 12.36 5.23 -14.42
C PRO A 126 11.18 4.59 -13.67
N TYR A 127 10.49 3.64 -14.31
CA TYR A 127 9.36 2.90 -13.74
C TYR A 127 9.76 1.49 -13.29
N ALA A 128 10.94 1.00 -13.68
CA ALA A 128 11.41 -0.31 -13.27
C ALA A 128 11.74 -0.34 -11.78
N PHE A 129 11.38 -1.43 -11.11
CA PHE A 129 11.67 -1.67 -9.69
C PHE A 129 11.11 -0.60 -8.75
N ASP A 130 10.02 0.08 -9.13
CA ASP A 130 9.40 1.16 -8.36
C ASP A 130 8.60 0.62 -7.16
N ILE A 131 9.31 0.02 -6.21
CA ILE A 131 8.75 -0.65 -5.03
C ILE A 131 9.59 -0.35 -3.79
N ALA A 132 8.94 -0.12 -2.66
CA ALA A 132 9.57 0.17 -1.40
C ALA A 132 8.76 -0.31 -0.19
N LEU A 133 9.45 -0.54 0.93
CA LEU A 133 8.86 -0.83 2.23
C LEU A 133 9.11 0.31 3.22
N LEU A 134 8.11 0.61 4.03
CA LEU A 134 8.23 1.51 5.17
C LEU A 134 8.01 0.71 6.45
N GLN A 135 8.94 0.85 7.40
CA GLN A 135 8.77 0.38 8.76
C GLN A 135 8.19 1.53 9.60
N LEU A 136 7.04 1.31 10.23
CA LEU A 136 6.41 2.29 11.12
C LEU A 136 7.19 2.39 12.45
N ASP A 137 7.07 3.53 13.14
CA ASP A 137 7.71 3.76 14.45
C ASP A 137 7.12 2.91 15.59
N SER A 138 5.87 2.49 15.45
CA SER A 138 5.19 1.58 16.36
C SER A 138 4.10 0.79 15.63
N PRO A 139 3.74 -0.41 16.11
CA PRO A 139 2.68 -1.19 15.48
C PRO A 139 1.33 -0.44 15.55
N VAL A 140 0.47 -0.69 14.57
CA VAL A 140 -0.94 -0.27 14.59
C VAL A 140 -1.80 -1.37 15.20
N ALA A 141 -2.88 -0.98 15.86
CA ALA A 141 -3.90 -1.93 16.26
C ALA A 141 -4.82 -2.19 15.07
N PHE A 142 -5.14 -3.46 14.84
CA PHE A 142 -6.07 -3.83 13.78
C PHE A 142 -7.49 -3.52 14.21
N THR A 143 -8.27 -2.98 13.27
CA THR A 143 -9.67 -2.56 13.46
C THR A 143 -10.45 -2.90 12.20
N PRO A 144 -11.78 -2.76 12.16
CA PRO A 144 -12.52 -2.93 10.91
C PRO A 144 -12.06 -2.00 9.78
N LEU A 145 -11.39 -0.89 10.10
CA LEU A 145 -10.84 0.08 9.13
C LEU A 145 -9.34 -0.11 8.86
N ILE A 146 -8.66 -1.00 9.60
CA ILE A 146 -7.22 -1.20 9.56
C ILE A 146 -6.94 -2.70 9.61
N GLN A 147 -6.71 -3.30 8.44
CA GLN A 147 -6.38 -4.72 8.28
C GLN A 147 -5.28 -4.87 7.23
N PRO A 148 -4.41 -5.89 7.33
CA PRO A 148 -3.35 -6.10 6.35
C PRO A 148 -3.89 -6.71 5.04
N ALA A 149 -3.26 -6.39 3.92
CA ALA A 149 -3.43 -7.12 2.65
C ALA A 149 -2.51 -8.34 2.61
N CYS A 150 -2.91 -9.39 1.89
CA CYS A 150 -2.03 -10.52 1.64
C CYS A 150 -0.99 -10.19 0.56
N LEU A 151 0.21 -10.74 0.71
CA LEU A 151 1.15 -10.82 -0.39
C LEU A 151 0.71 -11.94 -1.34
N PRO A 152 0.90 -11.79 -2.65
CA PRO A 152 0.58 -12.84 -3.58
C PRO A 152 1.48 -14.07 -3.36
N PRO A 153 0.98 -15.30 -3.61
CA PRO A 153 1.82 -16.48 -3.63
C PRO A 153 2.86 -16.40 -4.76
N ASN A 154 3.89 -17.26 -4.73
CA ASN A 154 4.90 -17.31 -5.80
C ASN A 154 4.25 -17.47 -7.18
N LEU A 155 4.29 -16.40 -7.99
CA LEU A 155 3.51 -16.25 -9.24
C LEU A 155 4.06 -17.02 -10.45
N LYS A 156 4.85 -18.07 -10.24
CA LYS A 156 5.72 -18.63 -11.28
C LYS A 156 5.03 -19.39 -12.40
N GLU A 157 3.80 -19.86 -12.18
CA GLU A 157 3.20 -20.81 -13.13
C GLU A 157 2.02 -20.27 -13.93
N ASN A 158 1.25 -19.28 -13.46
CA ASN A 158 0.10 -18.75 -14.22
C ASN A 158 -0.15 -17.23 -14.13
N GLY A 159 0.63 -16.47 -13.37
CA GLY A 159 0.45 -15.02 -13.22
C GLY A 159 -0.97 -14.60 -12.77
N PHE A 160 -1.26 -13.30 -12.73
CA PHE A 160 -2.60 -12.78 -12.40
C PHE A 160 -3.58 -12.82 -13.60
N ARG A 161 -3.52 -13.86 -14.42
CA ARG A 161 -4.37 -13.96 -15.63
C ARG A 161 -5.83 -14.20 -15.25
N PHE A 162 -6.73 -13.44 -15.86
CA PHE A 162 -8.18 -13.54 -15.66
C PHE A 162 -8.64 -13.30 -14.20
N ILE A 163 -7.82 -12.60 -13.40
CA ILE A 163 -8.18 -12.21 -12.04
C ILE A 163 -8.69 -10.77 -12.08
N ASP A 164 -9.87 -10.56 -11.50
CA ASP A 164 -10.38 -9.23 -11.24
C ASP A 164 -9.55 -8.57 -10.14
N CYS A 165 -8.92 -7.46 -10.51
CA CYS A 165 -8.11 -6.65 -9.63
C CYS A 165 -8.81 -5.33 -9.36
N TYR A 166 -8.45 -4.68 -8.25
CA TYR A 166 -9.02 -3.39 -7.88
C TYR A 166 -7.92 -2.37 -7.65
N LEU A 167 -8.11 -1.19 -8.21
CA LEU A 167 -7.30 -0.01 -7.95
C LEU A 167 -8.09 0.92 -7.04
N THR A 168 -7.48 1.36 -5.95
CA THR A 168 -8.17 2.21 -4.98
C THR A 168 -7.34 3.44 -4.65
N GLY A 169 -8.04 4.54 -4.37
CA GLY A 169 -7.37 5.75 -3.93
C GLY A 169 -8.22 7.00 -3.97
N TYR A 170 -7.57 8.11 -3.66
CA TYR A 170 -8.17 9.45 -3.54
C TYR A 170 -7.53 10.42 -4.52
N GLY A 171 -7.24 9.91 -5.72
CA GLY A 171 -6.66 10.66 -6.83
C GLY A 171 -7.65 11.65 -7.45
N PHE A 172 -7.44 11.97 -8.72
CA PHE A 172 -8.34 12.79 -9.51
C PHE A 172 -9.12 11.89 -10.46
N ARG A 173 -10.42 12.17 -10.71
CA ARG A 173 -11.20 11.37 -11.66
C ARG A 173 -10.85 11.71 -13.10
N ARG A 174 -10.48 12.97 -13.36
CA ARG A 174 -10.13 13.47 -14.69
C ARG A 174 -8.86 14.30 -14.66
N LYS A 175 -8.10 14.24 -15.76
CA LYS A 175 -6.92 15.10 -15.98
C LYS A 175 -7.38 16.56 -15.97
N GLY A 176 -6.83 17.37 -15.06
CA GLY A 176 -7.17 18.80 -14.92
C GLY A 176 -8.20 19.13 -13.84
N GLU A 177 -8.73 18.14 -13.11
CA GLU A 177 -9.53 18.43 -11.91
C GLU A 177 -8.69 19.15 -10.85
N ARG A 178 -9.24 20.25 -10.31
CA ARG A 178 -8.53 21.12 -9.35
C ARG A 178 -8.61 20.61 -7.91
N MET A 179 -9.57 19.73 -7.61
CA MET A 179 -9.81 19.25 -6.26
C MET A 179 -9.77 17.72 -6.26
N PRO A 180 -8.96 17.09 -5.39
CA PRO A 180 -8.96 15.65 -5.28
C PRO A 180 -10.25 15.15 -4.63
N ILE A 181 -10.56 13.87 -4.88
CA ILE A 181 -11.79 13.24 -4.40
C ILE A 181 -11.78 13.13 -2.87
N LYS A 182 -12.92 13.42 -2.25
CA LYS A 182 -13.09 13.40 -0.78
C LYS A 182 -13.21 11.98 -0.23
N ASN A 183 -13.94 11.12 -0.92
CA ASN A 183 -14.14 9.71 -0.56
C ASN A 183 -13.21 8.82 -1.38
N MET A 184 -12.92 7.61 -0.89
CA MET A 184 -12.11 6.66 -1.64
C MET A 184 -12.87 6.27 -2.90
N GLN A 185 -12.17 6.09 -4.01
CA GLN A 185 -12.75 5.43 -5.18
C GLN A 185 -12.11 4.06 -5.35
N GLU A 186 -12.85 3.16 -5.98
CA GLU A 186 -12.37 1.87 -6.45
C GLU A 186 -12.63 1.71 -7.94
N LEU A 187 -11.72 1.07 -8.65
CA LEU A 187 -11.84 0.74 -10.06
C LEU A 187 -11.49 -0.72 -10.26
N LYS A 188 -12.44 -1.49 -10.79
CA LYS A 188 -12.23 -2.87 -11.22
C LYS A 188 -11.42 -2.87 -12.53
N VAL A 189 -10.34 -3.64 -12.55
CA VAL A 189 -9.49 -3.84 -13.73
C VAL A 189 -9.27 -5.32 -13.97
N SER A 190 -9.38 -5.74 -15.22
CA SER A 190 -9.09 -7.12 -15.61
C SER A 190 -7.73 -7.17 -16.31
N ILE A 191 -6.81 -7.97 -15.80
CA ILE A 191 -5.52 -8.21 -16.43
C ILE A 191 -5.74 -9.22 -17.56
N ARG A 192 -5.79 -8.70 -18.80
CA ARG A 192 -5.85 -9.50 -20.03
C ARG A 192 -4.43 -9.55 -20.62
N THR A 193 -3.77 -10.70 -20.53
CA THR A 193 -2.47 -10.95 -21.18
C THR A 193 -2.53 -12.16 -22.07
#